data_AF-U6D3Z1-F1
#
_entry.id   AF-U6D3Z1-F1
#
_cell.length_a   1.000
_cell.length_b   1.000
_cell.length_c   1.000
_cell.angle_alpha   90.00
_cell.angle_beta   90.00
_cell.angle_gamma   90.00
#
_symmetry.space_group_name_H-M   'P 1'
#
loop_
_entity.id
_entity.type
_entity.pdbx_description
1 polymer ?
#
loop_
_entity_poly.entity_id
_entity_poly.type
_entity_poly.pdbx_seq_one_letter_code
_entity_poly.pdbx_strand_id
1 'polypeptide(L)'
;TAAQAKSKQAILAAQRRGEDGETSKKWAAGQNRQHSITKNTAKLDRETEELHHDRVTLEVGKVIQQGRQSKGLTQKDLATKINEKPQVIAD
;
A
#
# COMPACT_ATOMS: atom_id res chain seq x y z
N THR A 1 0.56 9.75 25.99
CA THR A 1 0.13 8.54 25.24
C THR A 1 1.30 7.92 24.50
N ALA A 2 1.23 6.63 24.14
CA ALA A 2 2.31 5.92 23.44
C ALA A 2 2.75 6.59 22.11
N ALA A 3 1.83 7.26 21.41
CA ALA A 3 2.14 8.05 20.21
C ALA A 3 3.06 9.25 20.49
N GLN A 4 2.91 9.90 21.65
CA GLN A 4 3.72 11.05 22.05
C GLN A 4 5.14 10.61 22.45
N ALA A 5 5.28 9.44 23.09
CA ALA A 5 6.57 8.84 23.43
C ALA A 5 7.37 8.37 22.19
N LYS A 6 6.67 7.97 21.12
CA LYS A 6 7.28 7.59 19.83
C LYS A 6 7.53 8.77 18.89
N SER A 7 7.19 9.99 19.30
CA SER A 7 7.43 11.19 18.49
C SER A 7 8.93 11.44 18.32
N LYS A 8 9.33 11.99 17.17
CA LYS A 8 10.74 12.30 16.89
C LYS A 8 11.36 13.22 17.96
N GLN A 9 10.57 14.16 18.48
CA GLN A 9 11.01 15.07 19.55
C GLN A 9 11.26 14.32 20.86
N ALA A 10 10.36 13.40 21.25
CA ALA A 10 10.52 12.59 22.46
C ALA A 10 11.74 11.67 22.37
N ILE A 11 11.96 11.01 21.22
CA ILE A 11 13.12 10.14 20.99
C ILE A 11 14.43 10.94 21.09
N LEU A 12 14.52 12.11 20.44
CA LEU A 12 15.71 12.96 20.48
C LEU A 12 15.98 13.56 21.87
N ALA A 13 14.93 13.75 22.68
CA ALA A 13 15.08 14.23 24.06
C ALA A 13 15.58 13.11 24.98
N ALA A 14 15.05 11.90 24.84
CA ALA A 14 15.51 10.70 25.57
C ALA A 14 16.99 10.39 25.26
N GLN A 15 17.38 10.42 23.97
CA GLN A 15 18.77 10.23 23.56
C GLN A 15 19.74 11.25 24.19
N ARG A 16 19.33 12.52 24.31
CA ARG A 16 20.15 13.58 24.94
C ARG A 16 20.28 13.42 26.45
N ARG A 17 19.28 12.85 27.11
CA ARG A 17 19.30 12.58 28.55
C ARG A 17 19.99 11.26 28.92
N GLY A 18 20.42 10.47 27.93
CA GLY A 18 21.00 9.15 28.16
C GLY A 18 19.99 8.11 28.63
N GLU A 19 18.69 8.32 28.35
CA GLU A 19 17.63 7.37 28.66
C GLU A 19 17.64 6.20 27.65
N ASP A 20 17.33 5.00 28.12
CA ASP A 20 17.26 3.81 27.28
C ASP A 20 16.13 3.92 26.23
N GLY A 21 16.48 3.68 24.96
CA GLY A 21 15.55 3.66 23.84
C GLY A 21 15.21 2.24 23.42
N GLU A 22 13.93 1.90 23.36
CA GLU A 22 13.50 0.63 22.77
C GLU A 22 13.55 0.72 21.24
N THR A 23 14.27 -0.23 20.62
CA THR A 23 14.28 -0.39 19.16
C THR A 23 13.77 -1.76 18.78
N SER A 24 12.95 -1.83 17.73
CA SER A 24 12.45 -3.09 17.19
C SER A 24 12.56 -3.09 15.67
N LYS A 25 12.92 -4.24 15.11
CA LYS A 25 12.95 -4.44 13.66
C LYS A 25 11.51 -4.52 13.15
N LYS A 26 11.18 -3.78 12.10
CA LYS A 26 9.86 -3.88 11.46
C LYS A 26 9.70 -5.26 10.82
N TRP A 27 8.49 -5.81 10.88
CA TRP A 27 8.17 -7.17 10.42
C TRP A 27 8.64 -7.46 8.98
N ALA A 28 8.45 -6.53 8.03
CA ALA A 28 8.92 -6.66 6.65
C ALA A 28 10.18 -5.81 6.34
N ALA A 29 11.02 -5.49 7.34
CA ALA A 29 12.22 -4.69 7.13
C ALA A 29 13.28 -5.44 6.30
N GLY A 30 13.87 -4.74 5.32
CA GLY A 30 14.96 -5.28 4.49
C GLY A 30 14.50 -6.17 3.34
N GLN A 31 13.21 -6.11 2.97
CA GLN A 31 12.65 -6.83 1.83
C GLN A 31 12.08 -5.85 0.78
N ASN A 32 12.03 -6.29 -0.48
CA ASN A 32 11.52 -5.52 -1.63
C ASN A 32 10.26 -6.18 -2.24
N ARG A 33 9.34 -6.64 -1.39
CA ARG A 33 8.11 -7.28 -1.87
C ARG A 33 7.28 -6.27 -2.69
N GLN A 34 7.18 -6.50 -3.99
CA GLN A 34 6.52 -5.56 -4.92
C GLN A 34 4.99 -5.66 -4.89
N HIS A 35 4.44 -6.86 -4.69
CA HIS A 35 2.99 -7.04 -4.46
C HIS A 35 2.68 -7.24 -2.97
N SER A 36 1.99 -6.26 -2.38
CA SER A 36 1.50 -6.31 -1.01
C SER A 36 0.04 -6.76 -0.96
N ILE A 37 -0.36 -7.34 0.17
CA ILE A 37 -1.75 -7.77 0.37
C ILE A 37 -2.58 -6.54 0.74
N THR A 38 -3.65 -6.30 0.00
CA THR A 38 -4.51 -5.11 0.17
C THR A 38 -5.45 -5.20 1.37
N LYS A 39 -5.88 -6.41 1.75
CA LYS A 39 -6.76 -6.67 2.90
C LYS A 39 -5.99 -7.31 4.07
N ASN A 40 -6.47 -7.10 5.29
CA ASN A 40 -5.91 -7.76 6.47
C ASN A 40 -6.27 -9.25 6.46
N THR A 41 -5.26 -10.11 6.28
CA THR A 41 -5.45 -11.57 6.17
C THR A 41 -6.03 -12.19 7.44
N ALA A 42 -5.74 -11.63 8.62
CA ALA A 42 -6.28 -12.13 9.88
C ALA A 42 -7.76 -11.74 10.09
N LYS A 43 -8.24 -10.68 9.43
CA LYS A 43 -9.68 -10.38 9.38
C LYS A 43 -10.37 -11.33 8.42
N LEU A 44 -9.82 -11.50 7.21
CA LEU A 44 -10.35 -12.41 6.19
C LEU A 44 -10.48 -13.86 6.70
N ASP A 45 -9.50 -14.35 7.46
CA ASP A 45 -9.52 -15.69 8.03
C ASP A 45 -10.63 -15.89 9.09
N ARG A 46 -11.00 -14.81 9.80
CA ARG A 46 -12.08 -14.83 10.80
C ARG A 46 -13.45 -14.46 10.22
N GLU A 47 -13.49 -13.94 9.00
CA GLU A 47 -14.70 -13.44 8.35
C GLU A 47 -15.44 -14.62 7.70
N THR A 48 -16.52 -15.06 8.33
CA THR A 48 -17.32 -16.21 7.86
C THR A 48 -18.65 -15.81 7.22
N GLU A 49 -19.01 -14.51 7.23
CA GLU A 49 -20.35 -14.04 6.89
C GLU A 49 -20.41 -13.13 5.66
N GLU A 50 -19.42 -12.26 5.44
CA GLU A 50 -19.41 -11.33 4.30
C GLU A 50 -18.51 -11.86 3.16
N LEU A 51 -19.15 -12.36 2.10
CA LEU A 51 -18.44 -12.94 0.92
C LEU A 51 -18.29 -11.95 -0.25
N HIS A 52 -18.73 -10.70 -0.11
CA HIS A 52 -18.71 -9.71 -1.18
C HIS A 52 -17.36 -8.98 -1.27
N HIS A 53 -16.94 -8.66 -2.49
CA HIS A 53 -15.77 -7.84 -2.77
C HIS A 53 -16.18 -6.70 -3.69
N ASP A 54 -16.09 -5.48 -3.19
CA ASP A 54 -16.33 -4.29 -4.00
C ASP A 54 -15.34 -4.25 -5.16
N ARG A 55 -15.89 -4.06 -6.36
CA ARG A 55 -15.10 -3.90 -7.59
C ARG A 55 -14.86 -2.43 -7.86
N VAL A 56 -13.87 -2.17 -8.72
CA VAL A 56 -13.63 -0.84 -9.26
C VAL A 56 -14.90 -0.32 -9.94
N THR A 57 -15.24 0.94 -9.66
CA THR A 57 -16.42 1.57 -10.27
C THR A 57 -16.14 1.96 -11.72
N LEU A 58 -17.20 2.06 -12.53
CA LEU A 58 -17.08 2.40 -13.95
C LEU A 58 -16.41 3.76 -14.19
N GLU A 59 -16.63 4.73 -13.30
CA GLU A 59 -15.99 6.05 -13.40
C GLU A 59 -14.46 5.96 -13.35
N VAL A 60 -13.91 5.15 -12.44
CA VAL A 60 -12.46 4.97 -12.31
C VAL A 60 -11.88 4.41 -13.62
N GLY A 61 -12.52 3.39 -14.20
CA GLY A 61 -12.12 2.83 -15.49
C GLY A 61 -12.14 3.86 -16.63
N LYS A 62 -13.16 4.72 -16.68
CA LYS A 62 -13.26 5.81 -17.67
C LYS A 62 -12.13 6.83 -17.52
N VAL A 63 -11.84 7.26 -16.28
CA VAL A 63 -10.75 8.22 -16.01
C VAL A 63 -9.40 7.66 -16.44
N ILE A 64 -9.13 6.38 -16.14
CA ILE A 64 -7.88 5.71 -16.56
C ILE A 64 -7.80 5.65 -18.09
N GLN A 65 -8.91 5.29 -18.77
CA GLN A 65 -8.95 5.21 -20.23
C GLN A 65 -8.67 6.58 -20.88
N GLN A 66 -9.35 7.64 -20.43
CA GLN A 66 -9.17 9.00 -20.95
C GLN A 66 -7.75 9.51 -20.71
N GLY A 67 -7.21 9.32 -19.50
CA GLY A 67 -5.85 9.73 -19.16
C GLY A 67 -4.77 8.98 -19.95
N ARG A 68 -5.04 7.73 -20.34
CA ARG A 68 -4.13 6.94 -21.19
C ARG A 68 -4.16 7.43 -22.64
N GLN A 69 -5.35 7.67 -23.18
CA GLN A 69 -5.54 8.16 -24.55
C GLN A 69 -4.96 9.57 -24.75
N SER A 70 -5.16 10.47 -23.80
CA SER A 70 -4.60 11.84 -23.86
C SER A 70 -3.06 11.85 -23.86
N LYS A 71 -2.44 10.80 -23.34
CA LYS A 71 -0.98 10.59 -23.34
C LYS A 71 -0.49 9.72 -24.50
N GLY A 72 -1.37 9.33 -25.43
CA GLY A 72 -1.02 8.47 -26.57
C GLY A 72 -0.54 7.07 -26.18
N LEU A 73 -0.91 6.57 -25.01
CA LEU A 73 -0.46 5.27 -24.50
C LEU A 73 -1.45 4.15 -24.88
N THR A 74 -0.94 2.96 -25.21
CA THR A 74 -1.77 1.75 -25.28
C THR A 74 -1.87 1.08 -23.90
N GLN A 75 -2.81 0.15 -23.72
CA GLN A 75 -2.90 -0.64 -22.47
C GLN A 75 -1.59 -1.37 -22.17
N LYS A 76 -0.95 -1.93 -23.21
CA LYS A 76 0.34 -2.61 -23.11
C LYS A 76 1.43 -1.64 -22.63
N ASP A 77 1.51 -0.45 -23.22
CA ASP A 77 2.53 0.53 -22.85
C ASP A 77 2.36 1.00 -21.40
N LEU A 78 1.11 1.24 -20.98
CA LEU A 78 0.82 1.60 -19.59
C LEU A 78 1.20 0.47 -18.64
N ALA A 79 0.79 -0.77 -18.94
CA ALA A 79 1.08 -1.95 -18.13
C ALA A 79 2.58 -2.19 -17.96
N THR A 80 3.34 -2.16 -19.08
CA THR A 80 4.80 -2.28 -19.04
C THR A 80 5.44 -1.13 -18.24
N LYS A 81 4.95 0.10 -18.38
CA LYS A 81 5.50 1.26 -17.67
C LYS A 81 5.29 1.21 -16.16
N ILE A 82 4.20 0.59 -15.69
CA ILE A 82 3.94 0.40 -14.26
C ILE A 82 4.37 -0.98 -13.72
N ASN A 83 4.98 -1.82 -14.56
CA ASN A 83 5.42 -3.17 -14.25
C ASN A 83 4.27 -4.13 -13.85
N GLU A 84 3.11 -3.97 -14.49
CA GLU A 84 1.97 -4.86 -14.32
C GLU A 84 1.63 -5.61 -15.60
N LYS A 85 0.81 -6.66 -15.49
CA LYS A 85 0.33 -7.42 -16.66
C LYS A 85 -0.72 -6.60 -17.42
N PRO A 86 -0.78 -6.67 -18.77
CA PRO A 86 -1.81 -5.99 -19.55
C PRO A 86 -3.25 -6.32 -19.13
N GLN A 87 -3.49 -7.54 -18.67
CA GLN A 87 -4.81 -7.98 -18.17
C GLN A 87 -5.29 -7.16 -16.97
N VAL A 88 -4.39 -6.73 -16.07
CA VAL A 88 -4.73 -5.89 -14.89
C VAL A 88 -5.22 -4.50 -15.28
N ILE A 89 -4.89 -4.02 -16.49
CA ILE A 89 -5.36 -2.74 -17.03
C ILE A 89 -6.63 -2.90 -17.88
N ALA A 90 -6.91 -4.12 -18.33
CA ALA A 90 -8.08 -4.44 -19.14
C ALA A 90 -9.31 -4.73 -18.27
N ASP A 91 -9.10 -5.33 -17.11
CA ASP A 91 -10.11 -5.55 -16.05
C ASP A 91 -10.44 -4.25 -15.30
#